data_AF-A0A7W2HGP3-F1
#
_entry.id   AF-A0A7W2HGP3-F1
#
_cell.length_a   1.000
_cell.length_b   1.000
_cell.length_c   1.000
_cell.angle_alpha   90.00
_cell.angle_beta   90.00
_cell.angle_gamma   90.00
#
_symmetry.space_group_name_H-M   'P 1'
#
loop_
_entity.id
_entity.type
_entity.pdbx_description
1 polymer ?
#
loop_
_entity_poly.entity_id
_entity_poly.type
_entity_poly.pdbx_seq_one_letter_code
_entity_poly.pdbx_strand_id
1 'polypeptide(L)'
;MAHQPLSLDDLDRKILSALVANARTSFVEIGHDIGLSPAAVKRRVDRMREAEIITGFTTLVRPSVLGWRTEAYVEVYCDSAAPPRRLAEVARTYPEVVAAMTVTGDADALLHIRAADIEHFEEVLERIRAESFVQRTNSVIVLSHLLPGSPEAASTEPSADVSAALSGGASARPSDVASAKPSDAASAKPTSAADEPSGSGAAEPSGRGPAEPPGEKNRR
;
A
#
# COMPACT_ATOMS: atom_id res chain seq x y z
N MET A 1 15.20 25.89 -9.29
CA MET A 1 15.42 25.91 -10.76
C MET A 1 14.10 25.64 -11.45
N ALA A 2 13.89 26.10 -12.69
CA ALA A 2 12.64 25.83 -13.39
C ALA A 2 12.66 24.40 -13.96
N HIS A 3 11.84 23.51 -13.40
CA HIS A 3 11.50 22.25 -14.06
C HIS A 3 10.57 22.58 -15.22
N GLN A 4 11.14 22.83 -16.40
CA GLN A 4 10.37 22.95 -17.63
C GLN A 4 9.87 21.54 -17.97
N PRO A 5 8.56 21.25 -17.89
CA PRO A 5 8.07 19.88 -17.96
C PRO A 5 8.37 19.31 -19.34
N LEU A 6 9.08 18.18 -19.37
CA LEU A 6 9.21 17.35 -20.56
C LEU A 6 7.80 16.84 -20.91
N SER A 7 7.20 17.44 -21.95
CA SER A 7 5.83 17.16 -22.35
C SER A 7 5.68 15.69 -22.75
N LEU A 8 5.07 14.90 -21.86
CA LEU A 8 4.73 13.50 -22.10
C LEU A 8 3.78 13.37 -23.28
N ASP A 9 4.30 12.79 -24.37
CA ASP A 9 3.51 12.47 -25.56
C ASP A 9 2.66 11.19 -25.36
N ASP A 10 1.75 10.93 -26.29
CA ASP A 10 0.80 9.82 -26.16
C ASP A 10 1.46 8.44 -26.17
N LEU A 11 2.69 8.32 -26.68
CA LEU A 11 3.46 7.07 -26.64
C LEU A 11 4.15 6.92 -25.28
N ASP A 12 4.71 8.00 -24.72
CA ASP A 12 5.22 7.99 -23.35
C ASP A 12 4.12 7.65 -22.33
N ARG A 13 2.91 8.21 -22.49
CA ARG A 13 1.74 7.91 -21.65
C ARG A 13 1.34 6.44 -21.71
N LYS A 14 1.32 5.82 -22.89
CA LYS A 14 1.03 4.39 -23.05
C LYS A 14 2.11 3.50 -22.43
N ILE A 15 3.39 3.87 -22.60
CA ILE A 15 4.53 3.18 -21.96
C ILE A 15 4.41 3.26 -20.43
N LEU A 16 4.10 4.44 -19.88
CA LEU A 16 3.86 4.60 -18.44
C LEU A 16 2.66 3.76 -17.97
N SER A 17 1.54 3.76 -18.69
CA SER A 17 0.36 2.95 -18.33
C SER A 17 0.67 1.46 -18.28
N ALA A 18 1.44 0.93 -19.24
CA ALA A 18 1.88 -0.47 -19.24
C ALA A 18 2.83 -0.78 -18.07
N LEU A 19 3.78 0.11 -17.77
CA LEU A 19 4.74 -0.07 -16.67
C LEU A 19 4.12 0.13 -15.27
N VAL A 20 3.08 0.96 -15.15
CA VAL A 20 2.32 1.12 -13.90
C VAL A 20 1.41 -0.08 -13.65
N ALA A 21 0.78 -0.63 -14.70
CA ALA A 21 -0.01 -1.87 -14.58
C ALA A 21 0.89 -3.09 -14.28
N ASN A 22 2.06 -3.18 -14.93
CA ASN A 22 3.06 -4.21 -14.64
C ASN A 22 4.47 -3.74 -14.99
N ALA A 23 5.26 -3.39 -13.97
CA ALA A 23 6.66 -2.98 -14.07
C ALA A 23 7.61 -4.02 -14.69
N ARG A 24 7.17 -5.29 -14.80
CA ARG A 24 7.96 -6.40 -15.38
C ARG A 24 7.66 -6.64 -16.87
N THR A 25 6.70 -5.92 -17.47
CA THR A 25 6.35 -6.06 -18.89
C THR A 25 7.56 -5.71 -19.76
N SER A 26 7.89 -6.55 -20.73
CA SER A 26 9.09 -6.34 -21.55
C SER A 26 8.92 -5.18 -22.52
N PHE A 27 10.03 -4.56 -22.91
CA PHE A 27 10.04 -3.56 -23.99
C PHE A 27 9.67 -4.15 -25.37
N VAL A 28 9.58 -5.48 -25.49
CA VAL A 28 9.10 -6.16 -26.70
C VAL A 28 7.58 -6.15 -26.76
N GLU A 29 6.92 -6.54 -25.67
CA GLU A 29 5.45 -6.51 -25.54
C GLU A 29 4.93 -5.07 -25.60
N ILE A 30 5.50 -4.16 -24.80
CA ILE A 30 5.15 -2.73 -24.83
C ILE A 30 5.35 -2.14 -26.24
N GLY A 31 6.42 -2.55 -26.95
CA GLY A 31 6.71 -2.08 -28.30
C GLY A 31 5.69 -2.57 -29.33
N HIS A 32 5.34 -3.86 -29.28
CA HIS A 32 4.31 -4.48 -30.10
C HIS A 32 2.97 -3.73 -29.97
N ASP A 33 2.52 -3.50 -28.74
CA ASP A 33 1.18 -2.97 -28.46
C ASP A 33 1.00 -1.47 -28.84
N ILE A 34 2.11 -0.72 -28.98
CA ILE A 34 2.09 0.71 -29.33
C ILE A 34 2.74 1.03 -30.69
N GLY A 35 3.18 0.02 -31.44
CA GLY A 35 3.81 0.19 -32.76
C GLY A 35 5.23 0.76 -32.73
N LEU A 36 6.00 0.51 -31.66
CA LEU A 36 7.40 0.93 -31.52
C LEU A 36 8.37 -0.25 -31.48
N SER A 37 9.60 -0.05 -31.95
CA SER A 37 10.65 -1.03 -31.75
C SER A 37 11.09 -1.09 -30.27
N PRO A 38 11.57 -2.23 -29.76
CA PRO A 38 11.97 -2.36 -28.35
C PRO A 38 13.09 -1.36 -27.96
N ALA A 39 13.95 -0.99 -28.91
CA ALA A 39 14.97 0.03 -28.72
C ALA A 39 14.40 1.45 -28.63
N ALA A 40 13.30 1.75 -29.31
CA ALA A 40 12.59 3.02 -29.19
C ALA A 40 11.84 3.13 -27.84
N VAL A 41 11.20 2.05 -27.39
CA VAL A 41 10.61 1.96 -26.05
C VAL A 41 11.68 2.17 -24.98
N LYS A 42 12.80 1.44 -25.05
CA LYS A 42 13.93 1.60 -24.11
C LYS A 42 14.41 3.06 -24.03
N ARG A 43 14.65 3.71 -25.17
CA ARG A 43 15.08 5.13 -25.22
C ARG A 43 14.08 6.08 -24.57
N ARG A 44 12.78 5.84 -24.73
CA ARG A 44 11.72 6.63 -24.07
C ARG A 44 11.72 6.42 -22.56
N VAL A 45 11.81 5.17 -22.10
CA VAL A 45 11.88 4.82 -20.67
C VAL A 45 13.13 5.40 -20.00
N ASP A 46 14.30 5.29 -20.64
CA ASP A 46 15.54 5.84 -20.09
C ASP A 46 15.49 7.38 -20.01
N ARG A 47 15.03 8.06 -21.06
CA ARG A 47 14.78 9.52 -21.03
C ARG A 47 13.80 9.93 -19.92
N MET A 48 12.75 9.14 -19.67
CA MET A 48 11.79 9.42 -18.58
C MET A 48 12.38 9.19 -17.18
N ARG A 49 13.37 8.30 -17.03
CA ARG A 49 14.15 8.14 -15.79
C ARG A 49 15.13 9.30 -15.59
N GLU A 50 15.87 9.67 -16.63
CA GLU A 50 16.80 10.81 -16.65
C GLU A 50 16.07 12.15 -16.37
N ALA A 51 14.79 12.24 -16.70
CA ALA A 51 13.92 13.38 -16.43
C ALA A 51 13.18 13.34 -15.08
N GLU A 52 13.47 12.35 -14.22
CA GLU A 52 12.80 12.10 -12.93
C GLU A 52 11.27 11.83 -13.02
N ILE A 53 10.71 11.66 -14.22
CA ILE A 53 9.30 11.28 -14.43
C ILE A 53 9.05 9.86 -13.94
N ILE A 54 10.01 8.95 -14.18
CA ILE A 54 10.06 7.63 -13.57
C ILE A 54 11.07 7.69 -12.43
N THR A 55 10.58 7.98 -11.22
CA THR A 55 11.38 8.10 -9.99
C THR A 55 11.98 6.77 -9.52
N GLY A 56 11.39 5.64 -9.89
CA GLY A 56 11.88 4.31 -9.53
C GLY A 56 10.94 3.19 -9.95
N PHE A 57 11.27 1.97 -9.51
CA PHE A 57 10.45 0.77 -9.64
C PHE A 57 10.47 0.06 -8.28
N THR A 58 9.31 -0.35 -7.78
CA THR A 58 9.18 -0.99 -6.46
C THR A 58 8.40 -2.31 -6.57
N THR A 59 8.53 -3.15 -5.55
CA THR A 59 7.76 -4.39 -5.41
C THR A 59 6.80 -4.20 -4.24
N LEU A 60 5.49 -4.26 -4.50
CA LEU A 60 4.49 -4.28 -3.44
C LEU A 60 4.53 -5.64 -2.72
N VAL A 61 4.69 -5.62 -1.40
CA VAL A 61 4.75 -6.81 -0.55
C VAL A 61 3.71 -6.68 0.56
N ARG A 62 2.91 -7.73 0.76
CA ARG A 62 1.86 -7.75 1.79
C ARG A 62 2.47 -7.56 3.19
N PRO A 63 2.09 -6.53 3.97
CA PRO A 63 2.74 -6.20 5.23
C PRO A 63 2.75 -7.35 6.25
N SER A 64 1.68 -8.15 6.31
CA SER A 64 1.56 -9.27 7.24
C SER A 64 2.51 -10.45 6.96
N VAL A 65 3.08 -10.55 5.76
CA VAL A 65 4.16 -11.52 5.45
C VAL A 65 5.51 -11.03 6.00
N LEU A 66 5.68 -9.72 6.13
CA LEU A 66 6.83 -9.06 6.75
C LEU A 66 6.64 -8.86 8.27
N GLY A 67 5.61 -9.47 8.87
CA GLY A 67 5.31 -9.42 10.31
C GLY A 67 4.40 -8.27 10.74
N TRP A 68 4.08 -7.30 9.89
CA TRP A 68 3.27 -6.14 10.25
C TRP A 68 1.77 -6.46 10.15
N ARG A 69 1.06 -6.48 11.29
CA ARG A 69 -0.36 -6.86 11.38
C ARG A 69 -1.25 -5.73 11.87
N THR A 70 -0.67 -4.73 12.51
CA THR A 70 -1.34 -3.47 12.88
C THR A 70 -0.90 -2.36 11.94
N GLU A 71 -1.83 -1.47 11.62
CA GLU A 71 -1.60 -0.32 10.77
C GLU A 71 -2.44 0.84 11.30
N ALA A 72 -1.87 2.04 11.33
CA ALA A 72 -2.50 3.22 11.91
C ALA A 72 -2.03 4.50 11.24
N TYR A 73 -2.87 5.53 11.30
CA TYR A 73 -2.47 6.91 11.05
C TYR A 73 -2.42 7.67 12.37
N VAL A 74 -1.40 8.50 12.54
CA VAL A 74 -1.17 9.29 13.75
C VAL A 74 -1.01 10.75 13.37
N GLU A 75 -1.98 11.57 13.74
CA GLU A 75 -1.87 13.02 13.74
C GLU A 75 -0.91 13.43 14.86
N VAL A 76 0.09 14.25 14.53
CA VAL A 76 1.09 14.75 15.46
C VAL A 76 0.93 16.27 15.57
N TYR A 77 0.79 16.74 16.80
CA TYR A 77 0.69 18.14 17.16
C TYR A 77 1.96 18.53 17.92
N CYS A 78 2.67 19.52 17.40
CA CYS A 78 3.96 19.97 17.88
C CYS A 78 3.85 21.30 18.66
N ASP A 79 4.94 21.72 19.30
CA ASP A 79 5.10 23.13 19.64
C ASP A 79 5.50 23.96 18.41
N SER A 80 5.06 25.22 18.43
CA SER A 80 5.42 26.37 17.58
C SER A 80 6.89 26.43 17.14
N ALA A 81 7.81 25.89 17.94
CA ALA A 81 9.25 25.88 17.70
C ALA A 81 9.77 24.64 16.94
N ALA A 82 8.91 23.70 16.52
CA ALA A 82 9.29 22.48 15.83
C ALA A 82 9.39 22.69 14.30
N PRO A 83 10.60 22.77 13.70
CA PRO A 83 10.71 22.83 12.25
C PRO A 83 10.34 21.46 11.65
N PRO A 84 9.59 21.39 10.53
CA PRO A 84 9.28 20.13 9.85
C PRO A 84 10.50 19.25 9.51
N ARG A 85 11.69 19.86 9.41
CA ARG A 85 12.97 19.13 9.28
C ARG A 85 13.25 18.19 10.46
N ARG A 86 13.02 18.65 11.70
CA ARG A 86 13.25 17.83 12.90
C ARG A 86 12.27 16.67 12.98
N LEU A 87 11.00 16.88 12.62
CA LEU A 87 10.04 15.79 12.50
C LEU A 87 10.45 14.79 11.41
N ALA A 88 10.94 15.27 10.26
CA ALA A 88 11.43 14.40 9.18
C ALA A 88 12.77 13.69 9.52
N GLU A 89 13.57 14.21 10.44
CA GLU A 89 14.75 13.53 11.00
C GLU A 89 14.32 12.43 11.98
N VAL A 90 13.41 12.75 12.91
CA VAL A 90 12.81 11.83 13.88
C VAL A 90 12.06 10.69 13.18
N ALA A 91 11.18 10.98 12.22
CA ALA A 91 10.41 9.96 11.50
C ALA A 91 11.30 8.92 10.78
N ARG A 92 12.55 9.25 10.44
CA ARG A 92 13.50 8.33 9.81
C ARG A 92 14.22 7.40 10.79
N THR A 93 14.16 7.63 12.10
CA THR A 93 14.76 6.72 13.10
C THR A 93 13.82 5.55 13.43
N TYR A 94 12.53 5.69 13.12
CA TYR A 94 11.49 4.68 13.33
C TYR A 94 11.27 3.85 12.06
N PRO A 95 11.76 2.60 11.94
CA PRO A 95 11.43 1.72 10.82
C PRO A 95 9.93 1.41 10.70
N GLU A 96 9.16 1.71 11.74
CA GLU A 96 7.70 1.54 11.84
C GLU A 96 6.91 2.65 11.12
N VAL A 97 7.54 3.82 10.87
CA VAL A 97 6.94 4.94 10.14
C VAL A 97 7.20 4.77 8.65
N VAL A 98 6.19 4.28 7.92
CA VAL A 98 6.31 4.00 6.47
C VAL A 98 6.02 5.21 5.59
N ALA A 99 5.31 6.22 6.10
CA ALA A 99 5.21 7.55 5.50
C ALA A 99 5.02 8.63 6.57
N ALA A 100 5.46 9.86 6.26
CA ALA A 100 5.30 11.03 7.11
C ALA A 100 5.05 12.28 6.26
N MET A 101 3.97 12.99 6.54
CA MET A 101 3.52 14.14 5.74
C MET A 101 3.21 15.33 6.66
N THR A 102 3.71 16.52 6.34
CA THR A 102 3.12 17.77 6.86
C THR A 102 1.76 17.99 6.22
N VAL A 103 0.73 18.28 7.00
CA VAL A 103 -0.65 18.43 6.50
C VAL A 103 -1.19 19.84 6.71
N THR A 104 -2.24 20.20 5.98
CA THR A 104 -3.00 21.43 6.22
C THR A 104 -4.19 21.13 7.14
N GLY A 105 -4.16 21.63 8.37
CA GLY A 105 -5.20 21.43 9.37
C GLY A 105 -4.71 21.86 10.75
N ASP A 106 -5.35 21.34 11.80
CA ASP A 106 -4.94 21.60 13.19
C ASP A 106 -3.67 20.81 13.60
N ALA A 107 -3.35 19.73 12.88
CA ALA A 107 -2.17 18.90 13.13
C ALA A 107 -1.01 19.33 12.22
N ASP A 108 0.19 19.43 12.77
CA ASP A 108 1.41 19.77 12.01
C ASP A 108 1.79 18.66 11.02
N ALA A 109 1.48 17.41 11.35
CA ALA A 109 1.78 16.27 10.51
C ALA A 109 0.85 15.07 10.71
N LEU A 110 0.87 14.18 9.72
CA LEU A 110 0.27 12.86 9.73
C LEU A 110 1.37 11.82 9.48
N LEU A 111 1.53 10.88 10.40
CA LEU A 111 2.39 9.70 10.24
C LEU A 111 1.54 8.49 9.83
N HIS A 112 2.04 7.70 8.90
CA HIS A 112 1.51 6.38 8.57
C HIS A 112 2.43 5.34 9.21
N ILE A 113 1.90 4.62 10.19
CA ILE A 113 2.64 3.68 11.03
C ILE A 113 2.13 2.27 10.79
N ARG A 114 3.05 1.32 10.72
CA ARG A 114 2.78 -0.11 10.77
C ARG A 114 3.43 -0.68 12.03
N ALA A 115 2.83 -1.71 12.62
CA ALA A 115 3.39 -2.41 13.78
C ALA A 115 3.12 -3.92 13.70
N ALA A 116 3.81 -4.69 14.54
CA ALA A 116 3.66 -6.15 14.58
C ALA A 116 2.26 -6.56 15.09
N ASP A 117 1.78 -5.85 16.09
CA ASP A 117 0.52 -6.03 16.83
C ASP A 117 0.16 -4.68 17.50
N ILE A 118 -0.77 -4.67 18.45
CA ILE A 118 -1.21 -3.43 19.13
C ILE A 118 -0.19 -3.01 20.21
N GLU A 119 0.44 -3.95 20.91
CA GLU A 119 1.40 -3.68 21.97
C GLU A 119 2.64 -2.97 21.39
N HIS A 120 3.18 -3.48 20.28
CA HIS A 120 4.26 -2.82 19.55
C HIS A 120 3.83 -1.46 18.96
N PHE A 121 2.55 -1.27 18.58
CA PHE A 121 2.08 0.05 18.16
C PHE A 121 2.09 1.07 19.31
N GLU A 122 1.68 0.65 20.51
CA GLU A 122 1.73 1.50 21.70
C GLU A 122 3.18 1.87 22.07
N GLU A 123 4.13 0.92 22.00
CA GLU A 123 5.57 1.20 22.19
C GLU A 123 6.13 2.21 21.15
N VAL A 124 5.73 2.13 19.89
CA VAL A 124 6.10 3.11 18.85
C VAL A 124 5.53 4.49 19.20
N LEU A 125 4.25 4.53 19.58
CA LEU A 125 3.54 5.77 19.88
C LEU A 125 4.06 6.44 21.16
N GLU A 126 4.50 5.66 22.16
CA GLU A 126 5.19 6.19 23.34
C GLU A 126 6.56 6.78 23.00
N ARG A 127 7.37 6.11 22.17
CA ARG A 127 8.65 6.66 21.71
C ARG A 127 8.47 7.98 20.95
N ILE A 128 7.44 8.07 20.09
CA ILE A 128 7.09 9.32 19.39
C ILE A 128 6.59 10.41 20.35
N ARG A 129 5.81 10.07 21.38
CA ARG A 129 5.37 11.02 22.42
C ARG A 129 6.49 11.49 23.35
N ALA A 130 7.60 10.75 23.46
CA ALA A 130 8.76 11.14 24.26
C ALA A 130 9.64 12.23 23.59
N GLU A 131 9.41 12.51 22.30
CA GLU A 131 10.11 13.58 21.58
C GLU A 131 9.74 14.97 22.13
N SER A 132 10.74 15.74 22.55
CA SER A 132 10.57 16.96 23.36
C SER A 132 9.84 18.14 22.71
N PHE A 133 9.34 17.97 21.50
CA PHE A 133 8.58 18.95 20.72
C PHE A 133 7.17 18.48 20.35
N VAL A 134 6.81 17.22 20.65
CA VAL A 134 5.46 16.67 20.44
C VAL A 134 4.61 16.99 21.68
N GLN A 135 3.51 17.71 21.49
CA GLN A 135 2.57 18.05 22.57
C GLN A 135 1.43 17.04 22.68
N ARG A 136 0.95 16.53 21.55
CA ARG A 136 -0.20 15.62 21.47
C ARG A 136 -0.08 14.71 20.24
N THR A 137 -0.60 13.50 20.36
CA THR A 137 -0.87 12.59 19.24
C THR A 137 -2.34 12.21 19.23
N ASN A 138 -2.96 12.09 18.06
CA ASN A 138 -4.27 11.46 17.89
C ASN A 138 -4.14 10.32 16.87
N SER A 139 -4.60 9.12 17.19
CA SER A 139 -4.26 7.89 16.47
C SER A 139 -5.49 7.09 16.08
N VAL A 140 -5.59 6.72 14.80
CA VAL A 140 -6.67 5.87 14.26
C VAL A 140 -6.09 4.60 13.64
N ILE A 141 -6.59 3.44 14.07
CA ILE A 141 -6.16 2.13 13.57
C ILE A 141 -6.97 1.75 12.33
N VAL A 142 -6.28 1.26 11.30
CA VAL A 142 -6.89 0.79 10.04
C VAL A 142 -7.54 -0.59 10.27
N LEU A 143 -8.87 -0.65 10.15
CA LEU A 143 -9.63 -1.89 10.31
C LEU A 143 -9.70 -2.71 9.01
N SER A 144 -9.77 -2.03 7.87
CA SER A 144 -9.87 -2.67 6.54
C SER A 144 -9.52 -1.68 5.42
N HIS A 145 -8.90 -2.18 4.35
CA HIS A 145 -8.67 -1.42 3.13
C HIS A 145 -9.85 -1.58 2.17
N LEU A 146 -10.52 -0.47 1.84
CA LEU A 146 -11.67 -0.47 0.91
C LEU A 146 -11.26 -0.65 -0.56
N LEU A 147 -9.98 -0.43 -0.89
CA LEU A 147 -9.39 -0.65 -2.22
C LEU A 147 -8.18 -1.60 -2.10
N PRO A 148 -8.39 -2.93 -2.08
CA PRO A 148 -7.32 -3.90 -1.83
C PRO A 148 -6.14 -3.80 -2.79
N GLY A 149 -6.40 -3.51 -4.06
CA GLY A 149 -5.36 -3.36 -5.09
C GLY A 149 -4.55 -2.05 -5.02
N SER A 150 -4.75 -1.20 -4.01
CA SER A 150 -3.96 0.03 -3.87
C SER A 150 -2.51 -0.28 -3.45
N PRO A 151 -1.53 0.60 -3.78
CA PRO A 151 -0.15 0.47 -3.31
C PRO A 151 -0.02 0.47 -1.78
N GLU A 152 -0.98 1.12 -1.12
CA GLU A 152 -1.06 1.26 0.33
C GLU A 152 -1.55 -0.06 0.97
N ALA A 153 -2.67 -0.60 0.49
CA ALA A 153 -3.22 -1.88 0.94
C ALA A 153 -2.30 -3.08 0.61
N ALA A 154 -1.52 -2.97 -0.48
CA ALA A 154 -0.53 -3.96 -0.92
C ALA A 154 -1.10 -5.39 -1.05
N SER A 155 -2.34 -5.50 -1.51
CA SER A 155 -3.06 -6.76 -1.72
C SER A 155 -3.62 -6.88 -3.14
N THR A 156 -2.79 -7.34 -4.08
CA THR A 156 -3.08 -7.40 -5.52
C THR A 156 -4.23 -8.34 -5.90
N GLU A 157 -5.47 -7.86 -5.74
CA GLU A 157 -6.48 -7.98 -6.79
C GLU A 157 -6.22 -6.86 -7.81
N PRO A 158 -6.13 -7.13 -9.12
CA PRO A 158 -5.75 -6.14 -10.12
C PRO A 158 -6.89 -5.15 -10.42
N SER A 159 -6.90 -4.00 -9.75
CA SER A 159 -7.76 -2.86 -10.07
C SER A 159 -7.49 -2.36 -11.50
N ALA A 160 -8.52 -2.37 -12.34
CA ALA A 160 -8.46 -1.84 -13.71
C ALA A 160 -8.38 -0.30 -13.75
N ASP A 161 -8.70 0.36 -12.64
CA ASP A 161 -8.98 1.79 -12.54
C ASP A 161 -7.73 2.66 -12.72
N VAL A 162 -6.55 2.14 -12.37
CA VAL A 162 -5.26 2.85 -12.56
C VAL A 162 -4.96 3.07 -14.04
N SER A 163 -5.33 2.10 -14.90
CA SER A 163 -5.19 2.23 -16.36
C SER A 163 -6.17 3.26 -16.94
N ALA A 164 -7.37 3.36 -16.37
CA ALA A 164 -8.36 4.38 -16.73
C ALA A 164 -7.88 5.80 -16.33
N ALA A 165 -7.30 5.96 -15.14
CA ALA A 165 -6.80 7.25 -14.66
C ALA A 165 -5.67 7.82 -15.53
N LEU A 166 -4.78 6.98 -16.06
CA LEU A 166 -3.71 7.39 -16.98
C LEU A 166 -4.20 7.64 -18.42
N SER A 167 -5.38 7.14 -18.77
CA SER A 167 -6.03 7.30 -20.09
C SER A 167 -7.03 8.48 -20.16
N GLY A 168 -7.49 9.00 -19.01
CA GLY A 168 -8.61 9.93 -18.89
C GLY A 168 -8.26 11.41 -19.14
N GLY A 169 -8.16 11.81 -20.41
CA GLY A 169 -7.77 13.17 -20.83
C GLY A 169 -8.86 14.05 -21.46
N ALA A 170 -10.15 13.93 -21.09
CA ALA A 170 -11.23 14.73 -21.69
C ALA A 170 -12.33 15.14 -20.69
N SER A 171 -12.89 16.33 -20.89
CA SER A 171 -13.90 16.95 -20.01
C SER A 171 -15.32 16.41 -20.24
N ALA A 172 -16.01 16.06 -19.16
CA ALA A 172 -17.47 16.02 -19.09
C ALA A 172 -17.97 16.45 -17.70
N ARG A 173 -18.66 17.58 -17.61
CA ARG A 173 -19.59 17.87 -16.50
C ARG A 173 -20.99 17.40 -16.91
N PRO A 174 -21.73 16.77 -15.99
CA PRO A 174 -23.17 16.93 -15.93
C PRO A 174 -23.57 17.70 -14.66
N SER A 175 -24.34 18.77 -14.84
CA SER A 175 -25.34 19.17 -13.85
C SER A 175 -26.51 18.19 -13.86
N ASP A 176 -27.51 18.43 -13.01
CA ASP A 176 -28.85 17.84 -13.08
C ASP A 176 -28.97 16.34 -12.72
N VAL A 177 -28.94 16.06 -11.40
CA VAL A 177 -29.72 14.95 -10.84
C VAL A 177 -31.04 15.52 -10.31
N ALA A 178 -32.08 15.44 -11.14
CA ALA A 178 -33.44 15.78 -10.76
C ALA A 178 -34.07 14.70 -9.86
N SER A 179 -35.13 15.05 -9.12
CA SER A 179 -35.76 14.21 -8.11
C SER A 179 -36.36 12.91 -8.65
N ALA A 180 -36.04 11.78 -8.01
CA ALA A 180 -36.82 10.54 -8.10
C ALA A 180 -36.87 9.85 -6.73
N LYS A 181 -38.08 9.43 -6.30
CA LYS A 181 -38.26 8.58 -5.11
C LYS A 181 -38.28 7.10 -5.52
N PRO A 182 -37.71 6.17 -4.73
CA PRO A 182 -38.22 4.81 -4.64
C PRO A 182 -39.44 4.74 -3.69
N SER A 183 -40.32 3.76 -3.92
CA SER A 183 -41.51 3.47 -3.10
C SER A 183 -41.47 2.05 -2.55
N ASP A 184 -42.15 1.81 -1.42
CA ASP A 184 -42.23 0.50 -0.76
C ASP A 184 -42.94 -0.59 -1.58
N ALA A 185 -42.34 -1.79 -1.61
CA ALA A 185 -42.97 -3.12 -1.52
C ALA A 185 -41.88 -4.19 -1.80
N ALA A 186 -41.63 -5.31 -1.10
CA ALA A 186 -42.17 -6.03 0.07
C ALA A 186 -42.38 -7.53 -0.30
N SER A 187 -41.85 -8.45 0.51
CA SER A 187 -42.07 -9.92 0.48
C SER A 187 -41.44 -10.68 -0.73
N ALA A 188 -40.98 -11.94 -0.62
CA ALA A 188 -41.21 -12.98 0.40
C ALA A 188 -40.05 -14.00 0.59
N LYS A 189 -40.08 -14.72 1.72
CA LYS A 189 -39.50 -16.07 2.00
C LYS A 189 -40.69 -17.06 2.16
N PRO A 190 -40.55 -18.40 2.42
CA PRO A 190 -39.38 -19.26 2.72
C PRO A 190 -39.20 -20.37 1.63
N THR A 191 -38.51 -21.53 1.71
CA THR A 191 -38.03 -22.47 2.77
C THR A 191 -36.55 -22.89 2.50
N SER A 192 -35.91 -24.03 2.89
CA SER A 192 -36.29 -25.28 3.59
C SER A 192 -35.08 -25.99 4.27
N ALA A 193 -35.30 -27.19 4.83
CA ALA A 193 -34.28 -28.19 5.24
C ALA A 193 -33.57 -28.83 4.01
N ALA A 194 -32.33 -29.33 4.00
CA ALA A 194 -31.46 -29.98 5.00
C ALA A 194 -31.66 -31.51 5.14
N ASP A 195 -30.61 -32.29 4.82
CA ASP A 195 -30.29 -33.59 5.44
C ASP A 195 -28.80 -33.94 5.23
N GLU A 196 -28.26 -34.86 6.05
CA GLU A 196 -26.90 -35.45 5.96
C GLU A 196 -27.04 -36.95 5.57
N PRO A 197 -26.17 -37.97 5.85
CA PRO A 197 -24.97 -38.05 6.70
C PRO A 197 -23.75 -38.85 6.16
N SER A 198 -22.66 -38.87 6.94
CA SER A 198 -21.63 -39.96 7.08
C SER A 198 -20.78 -40.40 5.85
N GLY A 199 -19.50 -40.78 6.01
CA GLY A 199 -18.65 -40.87 7.20
C GLY A 199 -17.42 -41.78 7.00
N SER A 200 -16.75 -42.18 8.10
CA SER A 200 -15.60 -43.10 8.21
C SER A 200 -14.19 -42.53 7.94
N GLY A 201 -13.22 -42.86 8.82
CA GLY A 201 -11.81 -42.42 8.68
C GLY A 201 -10.92 -42.46 9.95
N ALA A 202 -10.88 -43.59 10.68
CA ALA A 202 -9.90 -43.84 11.76
C ALA A 202 -8.73 -44.73 11.24
N ALA A 203 -7.57 -44.91 11.88
CA ALA A 203 -7.10 -44.55 13.23
C ALA A 203 -5.55 -44.33 13.28
N GLU A 204 -5.01 -44.07 14.48
CA GLU A 204 -3.56 -43.94 14.81
C GLU A 204 -2.88 -45.33 15.03
N PRO A 205 -1.70 -45.48 15.71
CA PRO A 205 -0.55 -44.57 15.95
C PRO A 205 0.85 -45.22 15.72
N SER A 206 1.90 -44.39 15.53
CA SER A 206 3.27 -44.63 16.07
C SER A 206 4.17 -43.39 15.87
N GLY A 207 5.17 -43.07 16.69
CA GLY A 207 5.53 -43.66 18.00
C GLY A 207 7.03 -43.79 18.25
N ARG A 208 7.74 -42.70 18.62
CA ARG A 208 9.07 -42.76 19.29
C ARG A 208 9.47 -41.46 19.97
N GLY A 209 10.19 -41.58 21.09
CA GLY A 209 10.71 -40.48 21.90
C GLY A 209 12.14 -40.02 21.54
N PRO A 210 12.77 -39.18 22.38
CA PRO A 210 13.91 -38.35 22.01
C PRO A 210 15.28 -39.04 22.13
N ALA A 211 16.31 -38.37 21.61
CA ALA A 211 17.73 -38.63 21.88
C ALA A 211 18.48 -37.31 22.12
N GLU A 212 19.24 -37.24 23.22
CA GLU A 212 20.09 -36.11 23.61
C GLU A 212 21.54 -36.23 23.06
N PRO A 213 22.36 -35.16 23.15
CA PRO A 213 23.60 -35.05 22.38
C PRO A 213 24.86 -35.58 23.10
N PRO A 214 25.96 -35.76 22.34
CA PRO A 214 27.32 -35.69 22.86
C PRO A 214 28.14 -34.58 22.14
N GLY A 215 29.14 -33.95 22.81
CA GLY A 215 30.05 -33.08 22.04
C GLY A 215 31.15 -32.27 22.74
N GLU A 216 31.08 -31.95 24.04
CA GLU A 216 32.10 -31.05 24.63
C GLU A 216 33.47 -31.75 24.78
N LYS A 217 34.48 -31.33 23.99
CA LYS A 217 35.90 -31.69 24.21
C LYS A 217 36.93 -30.80 23.47
N ASN A 218 37.19 -29.62 24.04
CA ASN A 218 38.52 -29.09 24.43
C ASN A 218 39.68 -29.01 23.40
N ARG A 219 40.47 -27.92 23.49
CA ARG A 219 41.75 -27.54 22.82
C ARG A 219 41.57 -26.81 21.47
N ARG A 220 42.20 -25.65 21.23
CA ARG A 220 43.37 -25.01 21.88
C ARG A 220 43.11 -23.54 22.21
#